data_AF-A0A9X1FUE6-F1
#
_entry.id   AF-A0A9X1FUE6-F1
#
_cell.length_a   1.000
_cell.length_b   1.000
_cell.length_c   1.000
_cell.angle_alpha   90.00
_cell.angle_beta   90.00
_cell.angle_gamma   90.00
#
_symmetry.space_group_name_H-M   'P 1'
#
loop_
_entity.id
_entity.type
_entity.pdbx_description
1 polymer ?
#
loop_
_entity_poly.entity_id
_entity_poly.type
_entity_poly.pdbx_seq_one_letter_code
_entity_poly.pdbx_strand_id
1 'polypeptide(L)'
;MPPRMTALLAVFLAVTFAVSPILVSDFNGFDPDQFPVPQDNPAVQPAGYAFAIWGVIYLWLIAGMGFGALRRADDAGWHAMRGPLCLSLAIGTVWLAVAVRSPVWASVLIWAMLITAVVALFRAPGRDTLWAALPVGLYAGWLSAASSVSLGLLAAGYGWLDEQTAALVFIFLALVLASAVQSTVKRAPTYGLAAIWALVAIVVQNIGSDPTVAALAGGGAAALTIPTYKAIRA
;
A
#
# COMPACT_ATOMS: atom_id res chain seq x y z
N MET A 1 -11.24 -16.18 -17.38
CA MET A 1 -9.88 -16.63 -17.77
C MET A 1 -9.59 -17.95 -17.05
N PRO A 2 -9.05 -19.01 -17.67
CA PRO A 2 -8.77 -20.27 -16.97
C PRO A 2 -7.82 -20.08 -15.78
N PRO A 3 -7.88 -20.94 -14.74
CA PRO A 3 -7.06 -20.80 -13.54
C PRO A 3 -5.55 -20.71 -13.80
N ARG A 4 -5.01 -21.60 -14.64
CA ARG A 4 -3.58 -21.60 -15.02
C ARG A 4 -3.16 -20.32 -15.72
N MET A 5 -3.97 -19.84 -16.64
CA MET A 5 -3.67 -18.62 -17.40
C MET A 5 -3.64 -17.40 -16.48
N THR A 6 -4.53 -17.35 -15.49
CA THR A 6 -4.54 -16.30 -14.46
C THR A 6 -3.33 -16.42 -13.53
N ALA A 7 -2.85 -17.63 -13.25
CA ALA A 7 -1.64 -17.85 -12.44
C ALA A 7 -0.39 -17.32 -13.15
N LEU A 8 -0.22 -17.64 -14.44
CA LEU A 8 0.89 -17.12 -15.25
C LEU A 8 0.81 -15.60 -15.42
N LEU A 9 -0.39 -15.06 -15.64
CA LEU A 9 -0.61 -13.62 -15.69
C LEU A 9 -0.21 -12.94 -14.37
N ALA A 10 -0.57 -13.52 -13.22
CA ALA A 10 -0.21 -12.97 -11.92
C ALA A 10 1.32 -12.93 -11.71
N VAL A 11 2.04 -13.96 -12.14
CA VAL A 11 3.53 -13.97 -12.11
C VAL A 11 4.08 -12.88 -13.01
N PHE A 12 3.61 -12.82 -14.27
CA PHE A 12 4.04 -11.81 -15.22
C PHE A 12 3.84 -10.39 -14.67
N LEU A 13 2.64 -10.10 -14.16
CA LEU A 13 2.32 -8.77 -13.62
C LEU A 13 3.08 -8.45 -12.34
N ALA A 14 3.37 -9.44 -11.48
CA ALA A 14 4.21 -9.21 -10.31
C ALA A 14 5.64 -8.82 -10.72
N VAL A 15 6.18 -9.46 -11.76
CA VAL A 15 7.50 -9.14 -12.32
C VAL A 15 7.49 -7.77 -12.99
N THR A 16 6.52 -7.46 -13.87
CA THR A 16 6.49 -6.15 -14.54
C THR A 16 6.27 -5.01 -13.55
N PHE A 17 5.46 -5.23 -12.51
CA PHE A 17 5.29 -4.26 -11.44
C PHE A 17 6.61 -4.01 -10.69
N ALA A 18 7.33 -5.06 -10.33
CA ALA A 18 8.62 -4.95 -9.65
C ALA A 18 9.73 -4.33 -10.52
N VAL A 19 9.64 -4.45 -11.84
CA VAL A 19 10.59 -3.84 -12.79
C VAL A 19 10.28 -2.36 -13.03
N SER A 20 9.05 -1.90 -12.79
CA SER A 20 8.63 -0.52 -13.07
C SER A 20 9.55 0.57 -12.47
N PRO A 21 10.13 0.46 -11.26
CA PRO A 21 11.04 1.47 -10.72
C PRO A 21 12.40 1.54 -11.44
N ILE A 22 12.79 0.50 -12.18
CA ILE A 22 14.02 0.51 -12.98
C ILE A 22 13.83 1.40 -14.23
N LEU A 23 12.59 1.54 -14.69
CA LEU A 23 12.22 2.34 -15.86
C LEU A 23 11.90 3.80 -15.50
N VAL A 24 11.68 4.08 -14.22
CA VAL A 24 11.35 5.41 -13.68
C VAL A 24 12.21 5.65 -12.44
N SER A 25 13.30 6.40 -12.60
CA SER A 25 14.27 6.65 -11.54
C SER A 25 13.69 7.50 -10.39
N ASP A 26 14.10 7.16 -9.16
CA ASP A 26 14.09 8.00 -7.96
C ASP A 26 12.72 8.52 -7.43
N PHE A 27 11.64 7.77 -7.61
CA PHE A 27 10.35 8.12 -7.00
C PHE A 27 10.33 7.83 -5.49
N ASN A 28 10.30 8.87 -4.65
CA ASN A 28 10.16 8.79 -3.18
C ASN A 28 8.98 9.65 -2.65
N GLY A 29 8.00 9.92 -3.51
CA GLY A 29 6.95 10.91 -3.30
C GLY A 29 6.69 11.67 -4.60
N PHE A 30 5.60 12.43 -4.63
CA PHE A 30 5.38 13.36 -5.73
C PHE A 30 6.42 14.48 -5.67
N ASP A 31 6.82 14.98 -6.83
CA ASP A 31 7.74 16.12 -6.90
C ASP A 31 6.97 17.37 -6.40
N PRO A 32 7.55 18.16 -5.45
CA PRO A 32 6.89 19.34 -4.89
C PRO A 32 6.36 20.32 -5.95
N ASP A 33 7.07 20.46 -7.07
CA ASP A 33 6.73 21.41 -8.14
C ASP A 33 5.57 20.94 -9.03
N GLN A 34 5.05 19.72 -8.80
CA GLN A 34 3.85 19.22 -9.49
C GLN A 34 2.54 19.83 -8.95
N PHE A 35 2.61 20.61 -7.87
CA PHE A 35 1.46 21.20 -7.20
C PHE A 35 1.44 22.73 -7.32
N PRO A 36 0.26 23.37 -7.36
CA PRO A 36 0.14 24.82 -7.26
C PRO A 36 0.76 25.39 -5.97
N VAL A 37 0.61 24.68 -4.85
CA VAL A 37 1.27 24.95 -3.57
C VAL A 37 2.34 23.87 -3.37
N PRO A 38 3.64 24.20 -3.48
CA PRO A 38 4.71 23.22 -3.37
C PRO A 38 4.66 22.39 -2.08
N GLN A 39 4.98 21.10 -2.19
CA GLN A 39 4.95 20.13 -1.10
C GLN A 39 6.36 19.63 -0.77
N ASP A 40 7.22 20.49 -0.19
CA ASP A 40 8.65 20.20 0.00
C ASP A 40 8.94 19.18 1.12
N ASN A 41 8.29 19.34 2.27
CA ASN A 41 8.43 18.43 3.42
C ASN A 41 7.05 18.07 4.01
N PRO A 42 6.13 17.54 3.20
CA PRO A 42 4.73 17.45 3.54
C PRO A 42 4.53 16.58 4.78
N ALA A 43 3.95 17.15 5.84
CA ALA A 43 3.75 16.48 7.13
C ALA A 43 3.01 15.13 7.03
N VAL A 44 2.16 14.96 6.02
CA VAL A 44 1.42 13.71 5.77
C VAL A 44 2.32 12.58 5.22
N GLN A 45 3.46 12.89 4.60
CA GLN A 45 4.30 11.92 3.93
C GLN A 45 5.24 11.20 4.91
N PRO A 46 5.43 9.88 4.80
CA PRO A 46 6.42 9.17 5.60
C PRO A 46 7.86 9.57 5.20
N ALA A 47 8.78 9.48 6.15
CA ALA A 47 10.21 9.66 5.89
C ALA A 47 10.71 8.72 4.77
N GLY A 48 11.65 9.21 3.94
CA GLY A 48 12.07 8.54 2.69
C GLY A 48 12.53 7.08 2.82
N TYR A 49 13.15 6.70 3.94
CA TYR A 49 13.57 5.30 4.17
C TYR A 49 12.40 4.31 4.14
N ALA A 50 11.17 4.78 4.42
CA ALA A 50 9.99 3.94 4.50
C ALA A 50 9.66 3.27 3.17
N PHE A 51 9.99 3.92 2.05
CA PHE A 51 9.75 3.42 0.70
C PHE A 51 10.58 2.17 0.37
N ALA A 52 11.63 1.86 1.16
CA ALA A 52 12.38 0.60 1.04
C ALA A 52 11.51 -0.65 1.25
N ILE A 53 10.34 -0.52 1.90
CA ILE A 53 9.35 -1.61 2.05
C ILE A 53 8.91 -2.18 0.69
N TRP A 54 8.93 -1.37 -0.37
CA TRP A 54 8.58 -1.83 -1.72
C TRP A 54 9.48 -2.98 -2.20
N GLY A 55 10.77 -2.98 -1.86
CA GLY A 55 11.67 -4.09 -2.21
C GLY A 55 11.19 -5.42 -1.62
N VAL A 56 10.74 -5.40 -0.35
CA VAL A 56 10.17 -6.58 0.32
C VAL A 56 8.84 -6.98 -0.33
N ILE A 57 7.97 -6.01 -0.60
CA ILE A 57 6.67 -6.25 -1.26
C ILE A 57 6.86 -6.90 -2.63
N TYR A 58 7.73 -6.36 -3.48
CA TYR A 58 8.00 -6.87 -4.82
C TYR A 58 8.51 -8.31 -4.80
N LEU A 59 9.56 -8.57 -4.01
CA LEU A 59 10.16 -9.90 -3.93
C LEU A 59 9.15 -10.94 -3.40
N TRP A 60 8.35 -10.56 -2.40
CA TRP A 60 7.41 -11.48 -1.79
C TRP A 60 6.18 -11.75 -2.68
N LEU A 61 5.69 -10.73 -3.41
CA LEU A 61 4.64 -10.94 -4.41
C LEU A 61 5.10 -11.83 -5.56
N ILE A 62 6.33 -11.65 -6.06
CA ILE A 62 6.92 -12.53 -7.09
C ILE A 62 7.02 -13.96 -6.58
N ALA A 63 7.61 -14.15 -5.40
CA ALA A 63 7.77 -15.48 -4.81
C ALA A 63 6.41 -16.15 -4.54
N GLY A 64 5.43 -15.39 -4.02
CA GLY A 64 4.08 -15.86 -3.75
C GLY A 64 3.33 -16.27 -5.02
N MET A 65 3.35 -15.43 -6.06
CA MET A 65 2.70 -15.76 -7.34
C MET A 65 3.40 -16.90 -8.07
N GLY A 66 4.74 -16.97 -7.98
CA GLY A 66 5.52 -18.08 -8.51
C GLY A 66 5.18 -19.41 -7.83
N PHE A 67 5.15 -19.44 -6.49
CA PHE A 67 4.66 -20.61 -5.74
C PHE A 67 3.24 -20.98 -6.17
N GLY A 68 2.37 -19.98 -6.28
CA GLY A 68 1.00 -20.16 -6.74
C GLY A 68 0.91 -20.81 -8.12
N ALA A 69 1.71 -20.36 -9.08
CA ALA A 69 1.74 -20.92 -10.43
C ALA A 69 2.31 -22.35 -10.47
N LEU A 70 3.30 -22.66 -9.63
CA LEU A 70 3.94 -23.99 -9.60
C LEU A 70 3.12 -25.04 -8.84
N ARG A 71 2.55 -24.67 -7.69
CA ARG A 71 1.92 -25.61 -6.75
C ARG A 71 0.40 -25.53 -6.71
N ARG A 72 -0.18 -24.42 -7.18
CA ARG A 72 -1.60 -24.07 -7.01
C ARG A 72 -2.21 -23.48 -8.29
N ALA A 73 -1.76 -23.95 -9.47
CA ALA A 73 -2.16 -23.39 -10.76
C ALA A 73 -3.68 -23.49 -10.98
N ASP A 74 -4.24 -24.66 -10.64
CA ASP A 74 -5.66 -25.00 -10.83
C ASP A 74 -6.52 -24.76 -9.58
N ASP A 75 -5.94 -24.16 -8.54
CA ASP A 75 -6.60 -24.03 -7.24
C ASP A 75 -7.65 -22.91 -7.24
N ALA A 76 -8.90 -23.26 -6.91
CA ALA A 76 -10.02 -22.31 -6.91
C ALA A 76 -9.84 -21.14 -5.91
N GLY A 77 -9.28 -21.41 -4.72
CA GLY A 77 -9.04 -20.38 -3.71
C GLY A 77 -7.98 -19.37 -4.17
N TRP A 78 -6.89 -19.86 -4.77
CA TRP A 78 -5.90 -18.98 -5.38
C TRP A 78 -6.44 -18.23 -6.59
N HIS A 79 -7.28 -18.87 -7.41
CA HIS A 79 -7.88 -18.22 -8.58
C HIS A 79 -8.77 -17.02 -8.18
N ALA A 80 -9.57 -17.15 -7.12
CA ALA A 80 -10.42 -16.08 -6.61
C ALA A 80 -9.62 -14.84 -6.15
N MET A 81 -8.44 -15.06 -5.56
CA MET A 81 -7.50 -14.00 -5.16
C MET A 81 -6.80 -13.34 -6.36
N ARG A 82 -6.37 -14.15 -7.34
CA ARG A 82 -5.53 -13.69 -8.45
C ARG A 82 -6.22 -12.68 -9.35
N GLY A 83 -7.53 -12.81 -9.62
CA GLY A 83 -8.24 -11.90 -10.52
C GLY A 83 -8.12 -10.43 -10.10
N PRO A 84 -8.58 -10.06 -8.88
CA PRO A 84 -8.41 -8.71 -8.35
C PRO A 84 -6.94 -8.31 -8.18
N LEU A 85 -6.07 -9.24 -7.77
CA LEU A 85 -4.64 -8.95 -7.63
C LEU A 85 -3.99 -8.60 -8.98
N CYS A 86 -4.30 -9.31 -10.05
CA CYS A 86 -3.80 -9.02 -11.39
C CYS A 86 -4.22 -7.60 -11.81
N LEU A 87 -5.46 -7.21 -11.57
CA LEU A 87 -5.90 -5.85 -11.87
C LEU A 87 -5.08 -4.81 -11.09
N SER A 88 -4.87 -5.03 -9.79
CA SER A 88 -4.03 -4.16 -8.95
C SER A 88 -2.59 -4.04 -9.49
N LEU A 89 -1.95 -5.18 -9.82
CA LEU A 89 -0.57 -5.22 -10.32
C LEU A 89 -0.43 -4.63 -11.73
N ALA A 90 -1.44 -4.80 -12.59
CA ALA A 90 -1.47 -4.18 -13.91
C ALA A 90 -1.50 -2.66 -13.82
N ILE A 91 -2.32 -2.10 -12.91
CA ILE A 91 -2.34 -0.67 -12.64
C ILE A 91 -0.98 -0.24 -12.05
N GLY A 92 -0.45 -1.00 -11.08
CA GLY A 92 0.84 -0.73 -10.46
C GLY A 92 2.01 -0.67 -11.45
N THR A 93 1.98 -1.51 -12.48
CA THR A 93 3.03 -1.57 -13.52
C THR A 93 3.20 -0.22 -14.24
N VAL A 94 2.10 0.53 -14.44
CA VAL A 94 2.13 1.84 -15.11
C VAL A 94 2.09 3.02 -14.14
N TRP A 95 1.81 2.76 -12.86
CA TRP A 95 1.54 3.80 -11.86
C TRP A 95 2.69 4.80 -11.72
N LEU A 96 3.93 4.33 -11.63
CA LEU A 96 5.10 5.22 -11.49
C LEU A 96 5.26 6.17 -12.67
N ALA A 97 5.02 5.69 -13.89
CA ALA A 97 5.07 6.54 -15.08
C ALA A 97 3.99 7.63 -15.04
N VAL A 98 2.82 7.35 -14.44
CA VAL A 98 1.77 8.37 -14.26
C VAL A 98 2.12 9.32 -13.12
N ALA A 99 2.67 8.81 -12.02
CA ALA A 99 3.02 9.58 -10.82
C ALA A 99 4.02 10.70 -11.09
N VAL A 100 5.04 10.47 -11.92
CA VAL A 100 6.00 11.51 -12.30
C VAL A 100 5.43 12.59 -13.22
N ARG A 101 4.16 12.49 -13.65
CA ARG A 101 3.51 13.46 -14.54
C ARG A 101 2.26 14.10 -13.95
N SER A 102 1.52 13.38 -13.11
CA SER A 102 0.25 13.85 -12.58
C SER A 102 -0.06 13.24 -11.22
N PRO A 103 0.06 14.03 -10.14
CA PRO A 103 -0.38 13.62 -8.80
C PRO A 103 -1.86 13.22 -8.77
N VAL A 104 -2.72 13.93 -9.51
CA VAL A 104 -4.17 13.66 -9.55
C VAL A 104 -4.46 12.27 -10.11
N TRP A 105 -3.92 11.93 -11.29
CA TRP A 105 -4.16 10.62 -11.88
C TRP A 105 -3.47 9.51 -11.09
N ALA A 106 -2.30 9.76 -10.51
CA ALA A 106 -1.65 8.80 -9.64
C ALA A 106 -2.47 8.51 -8.38
N SER A 107 -3.12 9.51 -7.78
CA SER A 107 -4.07 9.31 -6.68
C SER A 107 -5.28 8.47 -7.11
N VAL A 108 -5.86 8.72 -8.29
CA VAL A 108 -6.95 7.87 -8.80
C VAL A 108 -6.50 6.41 -8.97
N LEU A 109 -5.32 6.20 -9.56
CA LEU A 109 -4.80 4.87 -9.83
C LEU A 109 -4.39 4.13 -8.54
N ILE A 110 -3.79 4.80 -7.55
CA ILE A 110 -3.39 4.13 -6.30
C ILE A 110 -4.61 3.69 -5.49
N TRP A 111 -5.70 4.45 -5.51
CA TRP A 111 -6.97 4.04 -4.93
C TRP A 111 -7.59 2.84 -5.65
N ALA A 112 -7.52 2.81 -7.00
CA ALA A 112 -7.95 1.64 -7.76
C ALA A 112 -7.09 0.40 -7.47
N MET A 113 -5.76 0.58 -7.32
CA MET A 113 -4.84 -0.48 -6.87
C MET A 113 -5.21 -0.97 -5.47
N LEU A 114 -5.48 -0.06 -4.53
CA LEU A 114 -5.84 -0.38 -3.16
C LEU A 114 -7.12 -1.20 -3.10
N ILE A 115 -8.20 -0.73 -3.72
CA ILE A 115 -9.50 -1.41 -3.70
C ILE A 115 -9.35 -2.84 -4.22
N THR A 116 -8.68 -3.01 -5.35
CA THR A 116 -8.49 -4.33 -5.97
C THR A 116 -7.54 -5.23 -5.18
N ALA A 117 -6.52 -4.67 -4.53
CA ALA A 117 -5.63 -5.40 -3.62
C ALA A 117 -6.34 -5.85 -2.35
N VAL A 118 -7.20 -5.01 -1.76
CA VAL A 118 -8.02 -5.36 -0.59
C VAL A 118 -9.03 -6.45 -0.97
N VAL A 119 -9.69 -6.34 -2.12
CA VAL A 119 -10.57 -7.41 -2.61
C VAL A 119 -9.79 -8.72 -2.81
N ALA A 120 -8.57 -8.67 -3.35
CA ALA A 120 -7.70 -9.84 -3.44
C ALA A 120 -7.40 -10.42 -2.06
N LEU A 121 -7.07 -9.58 -1.08
CA LEU A 121 -6.76 -9.96 0.30
C LEU A 121 -7.94 -10.68 0.98
N PHE A 122 -9.16 -10.17 0.82
CA PHE A 122 -10.38 -10.84 1.32
C PHE A 122 -10.65 -12.17 0.62
N ARG A 123 -10.24 -12.32 -0.64
CA ARG A 123 -10.38 -13.57 -1.41
C ARG A 123 -9.18 -14.51 -1.31
N ALA A 124 -8.11 -14.11 -0.62
CA ALA A 124 -6.95 -14.95 -0.42
C ALA A 124 -7.33 -16.29 0.24
N PRO A 125 -6.68 -17.42 -0.10
CA PRO A 125 -6.90 -18.67 0.62
C PRO A 125 -6.44 -18.57 2.09
N GLY A 126 -7.11 -19.29 2.98
CA GLY A 126 -6.70 -19.42 4.39
C GLY A 126 -5.52 -20.38 4.63
N ARG A 127 -5.15 -21.15 3.61
CA ARG A 127 -3.94 -22.00 3.57
C ARG A 127 -2.84 -21.32 2.78
N ASP A 128 -1.62 -21.85 2.87
CA ASP A 128 -0.43 -21.31 2.19
C ASP A 128 -0.26 -19.80 2.43
N THR A 129 -0.65 -19.31 3.62
CA THR A 129 -0.76 -17.88 3.92
C THR A 129 0.56 -17.16 3.67
N LEU A 130 1.68 -17.80 3.96
CA LEU A 130 3.04 -17.31 3.67
C LEU A 130 3.25 -16.90 2.20
N TRP A 131 2.58 -17.56 1.25
CA TRP A 131 2.74 -17.32 -0.19
C TRP A 131 1.53 -16.60 -0.81
N ALA A 132 0.42 -16.50 -0.09
CA ALA A 132 -0.82 -15.88 -0.57
C ALA A 132 -1.22 -14.68 0.28
N ALA A 133 -1.85 -14.91 1.44
CA ALA A 133 -2.44 -13.85 2.24
C ALA A 133 -1.41 -12.86 2.82
N LEU A 134 -0.24 -13.32 3.25
CA LEU A 134 0.79 -12.47 3.86
C LEU A 134 1.41 -11.45 2.88
N PRO A 135 1.90 -11.84 1.68
CA PRO A 135 2.44 -10.86 0.72
C PRO A 135 1.37 -9.88 0.24
N VAL A 136 0.15 -10.35 -0.04
CA VAL A 136 -0.97 -9.48 -0.45
C VAL A 136 -1.39 -8.55 0.70
N GLY A 137 -1.32 -9.02 1.94
CA GLY A 137 -1.57 -8.22 3.13
C GLY A 137 -0.58 -7.07 3.26
N LEU A 138 0.72 -7.36 3.16
CA LEU A 138 1.78 -6.35 3.23
C LEU A 138 1.59 -5.27 2.14
N TYR A 139 1.33 -5.71 0.91
CA TYR A 139 1.07 -4.84 -0.23
C TYR A 139 -0.16 -3.94 0.00
N ALA A 140 -1.30 -4.52 0.36
CA ALA A 140 -2.54 -3.77 0.55
C ALA A 140 -2.44 -2.81 1.76
N GLY A 141 -1.74 -3.19 2.83
CA GLY A 141 -1.55 -2.34 4.01
C GLY A 141 -0.71 -1.10 3.69
N TRP A 142 0.35 -1.27 2.90
CA TRP A 142 1.15 -0.14 2.41
C TRP A 142 0.34 0.75 1.46
N LEU A 143 -0.42 0.16 0.53
CA LEU A 143 -1.30 0.93 -0.36
C LEU A 143 -2.36 1.74 0.39
N SER A 144 -2.88 1.26 1.52
CA SER A 144 -3.83 2.03 2.34
C SER A 144 -3.21 3.31 2.88
N ALA A 145 -1.98 3.24 3.37
CA ALA A 145 -1.24 4.41 3.81
C ALA A 145 -0.95 5.34 2.62
N ALA A 146 -0.36 4.81 1.54
CA ALA A 146 0.02 5.61 0.37
C ALA A 146 -1.19 6.29 -0.31
N SER A 147 -2.34 5.62 -0.38
CA SER A 147 -3.56 6.18 -0.96
C SER A 147 -4.09 7.35 -0.12
N SER A 148 -4.08 7.23 1.20
CA SER A 148 -4.46 8.34 2.09
C SER A 148 -3.47 9.49 2.01
N VAL A 149 -2.16 9.21 2.01
CA VAL A 149 -1.10 10.22 1.82
C VAL A 149 -1.29 10.98 0.52
N SER A 150 -1.63 10.29 -0.57
CA SER A 150 -1.87 10.91 -1.89
C SER A 150 -3.01 11.93 -1.86
N LEU A 151 -4.06 11.70 -1.06
CA LEU A 151 -5.14 12.66 -0.89
C LEU A 151 -4.73 13.84 -0.01
N GLY A 152 -3.90 13.60 1.02
CA GLY A 152 -3.32 14.68 1.83
C GLY A 152 -2.44 15.62 1.02
N LEU A 153 -1.57 15.07 0.19
CA LEU A 153 -0.73 15.83 -0.75
C LEU A 153 -1.59 16.63 -1.74
N LEU A 154 -2.66 16.05 -2.27
CA LEU A 154 -3.58 16.79 -3.15
C LEU A 154 -4.32 17.91 -2.40
N ALA A 155 -4.82 17.65 -1.20
CA ALA A 155 -5.58 18.63 -0.44
C ALA A 155 -4.72 19.84 -0.04
N ALA A 156 -3.50 19.60 0.42
CA ALA A 156 -2.54 20.65 0.72
C ALA A 156 -1.99 21.31 -0.56
N GLY A 157 -1.58 20.52 -1.55
CA GLY A 157 -0.95 21.01 -2.77
C GLY A 157 -1.86 21.82 -3.69
N TYR A 158 -3.18 21.62 -3.63
CA TYR A 158 -4.17 22.46 -4.32
C TYR A 158 -4.73 23.59 -3.44
N GLY A 159 -4.24 23.73 -2.20
CA GLY A 159 -4.65 24.78 -1.27
C GLY A 159 -6.08 24.63 -0.74
N TRP A 160 -6.66 23.42 -0.77
CA TRP A 160 -7.97 23.16 -0.18
C TRP A 160 -7.92 23.08 1.35
N LEU A 161 -6.79 22.63 1.90
CA LEU A 161 -6.48 22.61 3.32
C LEU A 161 -5.04 23.09 3.52
N ASP A 162 -4.72 23.59 4.71
CA ASP A 162 -3.32 23.76 5.11
C ASP A 162 -2.65 22.40 5.34
N GLU A 163 -1.31 22.38 5.30
CA GLU A 163 -0.51 21.16 5.35
C GLU A 163 -0.76 20.32 6.62
N GLN A 164 -0.83 20.97 7.79
CA GLN A 164 -1.05 20.28 9.06
C GLN A 164 -2.47 19.70 9.11
N THR A 165 -3.49 20.47 8.74
CA THR A 165 -4.88 19.97 8.71
C THR A 165 -5.03 18.81 7.73
N ALA A 166 -4.45 18.90 6.53
CA ALA A 166 -4.44 17.81 5.57
C ALA A 166 -3.78 16.55 6.15
N ALA A 167 -2.60 16.70 6.78
CA ALA A 167 -1.92 15.58 7.43
C ALA A 167 -2.80 14.90 8.49
N LEU A 168 -3.40 15.66 9.39
CA LEU A 168 -4.26 15.12 10.45
C LEU A 168 -5.46 14.35 9.89
N VAL A 169 -6.17 14.94 8.91
CA VAL A 169 -7.35 14.33 8.30
C VAL A 169 -7.00 13.02 7.60
N PHE A 170 -5.94 13.01 6.79
CA PHE A 170 -5.62 11.86 5.95
C PHE A 170 -4.81 10.77 6.67
N ILE A 171 -4.04 11.11 7.71
CA ILE A 171 -3.48 10.11 8.65
C ILE A 171 -4.61 9.43 9.41
N PHE A 172 -5.61 10.21 9.89
CA PHE A 172 -6.77 9.64 10.55
C PHE A 172 -7.58 8.73 9.61
N LEU A 173 -7.77 9.13 8.35
CA LEU A 173 -8.38 8.27 7.32
C LEU A 173 -7.59 6.96 7.15
N ALA A 174 -6.26 7.03 7.02
CA ALA A 174 -5.41 5.85 6.92
C ALA A 174 -5.59 4.92 8.14
N LEU A 175 -5.66 5.48 9.35
CA LEU A 175 -5.86 4.73 10.59
C LEU A 175 -7.23 4.02 10.62
N VAL A 176 -8.31 4.70 10.23
CA VAL A 176 -9.66 4.12 10.18
C VAL A 176 -9.71 2.99 9.17
N LEU A 177 -9.21 3.21 7.95
CA LEU A 177 -9.17 2.18 6.91
C LEU A 177 -8.30 0.99 7.32
N ALA A 178 -7.12 1.26 7.87
CA ALA A 178 -6.21 0.22 8.30
C ALA A 178 -6.82 -0.62 9.43
N SER A 179 -7.43 0.03 10.42
CA SER A 179 -8.07 -0.65 11.55
C SER A 179 -9.26 -1.50 11.11
N ALA A 180 -10.10 -0.99 10.20
CA ALA A 180 -11.26 -1.71 9.67
C ALA A 180 -10.85 -2.97 8.89
N VAL A 181 -9.90 -2.85 7.96
CA VAL A 181 -9.43 -3.99 7.16
C VAL A 181 -8.64 -4.98 8.01
N GLN A 182 -7.73 -4.53 8.89
CA GLN A 182 -6.94 -5.43 9.73
C GLN A 182 -7.82 -6.21 10.74
N SER A 183 -8.86 -5.58 11.27
CA SER A 183 -9.78 -6.24 12.22
C SER A 183 -10.63 -7.33 11.57
N THR A 184 -10.80 -7.28 10.25
CA THR A 184 -11.58 -8.25 9.48
C THR A 184 -10.72 -9.36 8.87
N VAL A 185 -9.53 -9.05 8.35
CA VAL A 185 -8.63 -10.04 7.72
C VAL A 185 -7.56 -10.55 8.70
N LYS A 186 -7.98 -11.42 9.62
CA LYS A 186 -7.09 -11.96 10.68
C LYS A 186 -5.92 -12.82 10.16
N ARG A 187 -6.05 -13.45 8.99
CA ARG A 187 -5.00 -14.32 8.42
C ARG A 187 -3.80 -13.57 7.82
N ALA A 188 -3.82 -12.23 7.83
CA ALA A 188 -2.80 -11.40 7.19
C ALA A 188 -2.38 -10.23 8.10
N PRO A 189 -1.69 -10.51 9.22
CA PRO A 189 -1.19 -9.45 10.11
C PRO A 189 -0.18 -8.52 9.44
N THR A 190 0.42 -8.95 8.33
CA THR A 190 1.31 -8.11 7.50
C THR A 190 0.64 -6.85 6.98
N TYR A 191 -0.68 -6.82 6.83
CA TYR A 191 -1.42 -5.61 6.47
C TYR A 191 -1.24 -4.52 7.53
N GLY A 192 -1.48 -4.86 8.80
CA GLY A 192 -1.30 -3.97 9.93
C GLY A 192 0.16 -3.60 10.14
N LEU A 193 1.09 -4.54 9.95
CA LEU A 193 2.53 -4.27 10.02
C LEU A 193 2.97 -3.22 8.98
N ALA A 194 2.48 -3.29 7.74
CA ALA A 194 2.77 -2.28 6.72
C ALA A 194 2.20 -0.90 7.06
N ALA A 195 0.97 -0.84 7.58
CA ALA A 195 0.37 0.42 8.03
C ALA A 195 1.11 1.02 9.22
N ILE A 196 1.51 0.19 10.20
CA ILE A 196 2.31 0.61 11.36
C ILE A 196 3.67 1.14 10.89
N TRP A 197 4.33 0.46 9.95
CA TRP A 197 5.59 0.92 9.36
C TRP A 197 5.45 2.32 8.75
N ALA A 198 4.39 2.57 7.97
CA ALA A 198 4.13 3.87 7.39
C ALA A 198 3.89 4.95 8.47
N LEU A 199 3.08 4.65 9.49
CA LEU A 199 2.81 5.58 10.59
C LEU A 199 4.06 5.91 11.40
N VAL A 200 4.92 4.92 11.70
CA VAL A 200 6.22 5.15 12.35
C VAL A 200 7.10 6.06 11.51
N ALA A 201 7.12 5.89 10.19
CA ALA A 201 7.87 6.77 9.32
C ALA A 201 7.32 8.21 9.27
N ILE A 202 6.00 8.40 9.42
CA ILE A 202 5.39 9.72 9.58
C ILE A 202 5.78 10.34 10.93
N VAL A 203 5.87 9.55 12.01
CA VAL A 203 6.42 10.04 13.29
C VAL A 203 7.83 10.55 13.10
N VAL A 204 8.69 9.77 12.45
CA VAL A 204 10.10 10.17 12.21
C VAL A 204 10.19 11.44 11.37
N GLN A 205 9.32 11.61 10.37
CA GLN A 205 9.26 12.83 9.54
C GLN A 205 8.92 14.08 10.38
N ASN A 206 8.08 13.93 11.41
CA ASN A 206 7.45 15.08 12.09
C ASN A 206 7.90 15.31 13.53
N ILE A 207 8.64 14.40 14.16
CA ILE A 207 8.96 14.46 15.61
C ILE A 207 9.69 15.74 16.04
N GLY A 208 10.43 16.39 15.12
CA GLY A 208 11.15 17.65 15.38
C GLY A 208 10.46 18.91 14.87
N SER A 209 9.39 18.80 14.08
CA SER A 209 8.76 19.92 13.35
C SER A 209 7.26 20.07 13.65
N ASP A 210 6.53 18.96 13.71
CA ASP A 210 5.09 18.94 13.99
C ASP A 210 4.74 17.85 15.04
N PRO A 211 4.82 18.18 16.34
CA PRO A 211 4.52 17.25 17.41
C PRO A 211 3.08 16.72 17.39
N THR A 212 2.13 17.48 16.82
CA THR A 212 0.71 17.09 16.79
C THR A 212 0.49 15.99 15.75
N VAL A 213 1.05 16.14 14.54
CA VAL A 213 1.04 15.10 13.51
C VAL A 213 1.80 13.86 14.00
N ALA A 214 2.98 14.05 14.61
CA ALA A 214 3.75 12.95 15.18
C ALA A 214 2.98 12.19 16.28
N ALA A 215 2.26 12.90 17.17
CA ALA A 215 1.45 12.29 18.20
C ALA A 215 0.27 11.48 17.62
N LEU A 216 -0.42 12.00 16.60
CA LEU A 216 -1.49 11.27 15.92
C LEU A 216 -0.95 9.99 15.27
N ALA A 217 0.15 10.08 14.52
CA ALA A 217 0.76 8.95 13.85
C ALA A 217 1.26 7.89 14.86
N GLY A 218 1.92 8.32 15.94
CA GLY A 218 2.41 7.44 17.00
C GLY A 218 1.29 6.76 17.77
N GLY A 219 0.25 7.50 18.17
CA GLY A 219 -0.94 6.96 18.80
C GLY A 219 -1.71 5.99 17.90
N GLY A 220 -1.82 6.32 16.60
CA GLY A 220 -2.40 5.43 15.60
C GLY A 220 -1.62 4.13 15.41
N ALA A 221 -0.28 4.21 15.35
CA ALA A 221 0.58 3.03 15.27
C ALA A 221 0.39 2.13 16.49
N ALA A 222 0.36 2.71 17.70
CA ALA A 222 0.10 1.99 18.93
C ALA A 222 -1.30 1.33 18.93
N ALA A 223 -2.35 2.05 18.51
CA ALA A 223 -3.71 1.52 18.44
C ALA A 223 -3.82 0.34 17.46
N LEU A 224 -3.15 0.42 16.30
CA LEU A 224 -3.12 -0.64 15.28
C LEU A 224 -2.42 -1.92 15.74
N THR A 225 -1.57 -1.87 16.77
CA THR A 225 -0.94 -3.08 17.32
C THR A 225 -1.98 -4.07 17.85
N ILE A 226 -3.11 -3.61 18.38
CA ILE A 226 -4.15 -4.47 18.96
C ILE A 226 -4.80 -5.38 17.90
N PRO A 227 -5.41 -4.87 16.82
CA PRO A 227 -6.00 -5.73 15.79
C PRO A 227 -4.92 -6.55 15.06
N THR A 228 -3.71 -6.02 14.91
CA THR A 228 -2.57 -6.75 14.29
C THR A 228 -2.13 -7.94 15.15
N TYR A 229 -1.99 -7.75 16.46
CA TYR A 229 -1.62 -8.83 17.38
C TYR A 229 -2.72 -9.89 17.49
N LYS A 230 -3.99 -9.48 17.50
CA LYS A 230 -5.12 -10.43 17.45
C LYS A 230 -5.11 -11.28 16.18
N ALA A 231 -4.67 -10.74 15.05
CA ALA A 231 -4.50 -11.46 13.80
C ALA A 231 -3.34 -12.47 13.86
N ILE A 232 -2.21 -12.13 14.50
CA ILE A 232 -1.07 -13.05 14.67
C ILE A 232 -1.46 -14.29 15.51
N ARG A 233 -2.38 -14.14 16.46
CA ARG A 233 -2.80 -15.22 17.38
C ARG A 233 -3.97 -16.08 16.87
N ALA A 234 -4.58 -15.73 15.76
CA ALA A 234 -5.76 -16.41 15.21
C ALA A 234 -5.36 -17.59 14.32
#